data_AF-L0MLU1-F1
#
_entry.id   AF-L0MLU1-F1
#
_cell.length_a   1.000
_cell.length_b   1.000
_cell.length_c   1.000
_cell.angle_alpha   90.00
_cell.angle_beta   90.00
_cell.angle_gamma   90.00
#
_symmetry.space_group_name_H-M   'P 1'
#
loop_
_entity.id
_entity.type
_entity.pdbx_description
1 polymer ?
#
loop_
_entity_poly.entity_id
_entity_poly.type
_entity_poly.pdbx_seq_one_letter_code
_entity_poly.pdbx_strand_id
1 'polypeptide(L)'
;MRIKTSLVAFLMILIPIAAVAANGIEYQDKATEDAANLVTKYTLSGDEERGKYLKQLEKMTAKHPGNNNVRNMYANILIAERNYPMGLEQLKIINKDNPKPGSKLTECMLMEKTGESAGGCYQGVVSLFEESHTEDDNYIIALYLSGNPKFEAEKNKLMDSGRLTEEEKNILSLSRDELIGSVLP
;
A
#
# COMPACT_ATOMS: atom_id res chain seq x y z
N MET A 1 17.09 2.67 -23.89
CA MET A 1 17.17 3.54 -22.69
C MET A 1 16.29 2.91 -21.63
N ARG A 2 16.88 2.28 -20.60
CA ARG A 2 16.11 1.61 -19.53
C ARG A 2 15.60 2.68 -18.56
N ILE A 3 14.30 2.89 -18.52
CA ILE A 3 13.66 3.78 -17.53
C ILE A 3 13.90 3.12 -16.17
N LYS A 4 14.70 3.77 -15.32
CA LYS A 4 14.89 3.38 -13.92
C LYS A 4 13.72 3.94 -13.14
N THR A 5 12.73 3.12 -12.83
CA THR A 5 11.71 3.45 -11.83
C THR A 5 12.34 3.33 -10.44
N SER A 6 12.80 4.46 -9.92
CA SER A 6 13.27 4.63 -8.52
C SER A 6 12.04 4.70 -7.61
N LEU A 7 12.04 4.01 -6.46
CA LEU A 7 10.82 3.66 -5.73
C LEU A 7 10.80 4.19 -4.29
N VAL A 8 11.02 5.51 -4.15
CA VAL A 8 10.21 6.28 -3.18
C VAL A 8 8.82 6.49 -3.80
N ALA A 9 8.11 5.39 -4.03
CA ALA A 9 6.71 5.37 -4.43
C ALA A 9 5.84 4.75 -3.34
N PHE A 10 6.23 4.94 -2.07
CA PHE A 10 5.35 4.79 -0.91
C PHE A 10 5.12 6.11 -0.15
N LEU A 11 5.35 7.25 -0.82
CA LEU A 11 4.80 8.54 -0.43
C LEU A 11 3.79 8.92 -1.50
N MET A 12 2.51 8.63 -1.24
CA MET A 12 1.39 8.98 -2.11
C MET A 12 1.56 8.54 -3.58
N ILE A 13 0.90 7.44 -3.98
CA ILE A 13 0.35 7.41 -5.34
C ILE A 13 -0.87 8.38 -5.38
N LEU A 14 -0.62 9.65 -5.07
CA LEU A 14 -1.22 10.74 -5.79
C LEU A 14 -0.36 10.86 -7.04
N ILE A 15 -0.70 10.10 -8.07
CA ILE A 15 -0.29 10.50 -9.41
C ILE A 15 -0.68 11.98 -9.51
N PRO A 16 0.22 12.92 -9.85
CA PRO A 16 -0.19 14.28 -10.11
C PRO A 16 -1.06 14.25 -11.36
N ILE A 17 -2.38 14.22 -11.16
CA ILE A 17 -3.41 14.24 -12.19
C ILE A 17 -3.50 15.68 -12.74
N ALA A 18 -2.36 16.29 -13.05
CA ALA A 18 -2.27 17.46 -13.93
C ALA A 18 -2.04 17.02 -15.39
N ALA A 19 -1.72 15.74 -15.64
CA ALA A 19 -1.55 15.17 -16.98
C ALA A 19 -2.84 14.55 -17.57
N VAL A 20 -4.02 14.91 -17.05
CA VAL A 20 -5.31 14.24 -17.33
C VAL A 20 -5.82 14.40 -18.76
N ALA A 21 -5.29 15.37 -19.51
CA ALA A 21 -5.74 15.64 -20.87
C ALA A 21 -4.82 15.07 -21.96
N ALA A 22 -3.59 14.63 -21.62
CA ALA A 22 -2.57 14.33 -22.63
C ALA A 22 -2.32 12.82 -22.87
N ASN A 23 -2.58 11.94 -21.89
CA ASN A 23 -2.05 10.56 -21.92
C ASN A 23 -3.08 9.42 -21.80
N GLY A 24 -4.36 9.65 -22.13
CA GLY A 24 -5.34 8.59 -22.42
C GLY A 24 -5.28 7.34 -21.52
N ILE A 25 -5.42 7.49 -20.20
CA ILE A 25 -5.45 6.34 -19.28
C ILE A 25 -6.71 5.53 -19.57
N GLU A 26 -6.52 4.31 -20.07
CA GLU A 26 -7.60 3.34 -20.23
C GLU A 26 -7.81 2.61 -18.90
N TYR A 27 -8.94 2.88 -18.25
CA TYR A 27 -9.33 2.18 -17.04
C TYR A 27 -9.95 0.83 -17.39
N GLN A 28 -9.70 -0.17 -16.54
CA GLN A 28 -10.24 -1.53 -16.72
C GLN A 28 -11.78 -1.56 -16.79
N ASP A 29 -12.44 -0.64 -16.08
CA ASP A 29 -13.90 -0.51 -16.07
C ASP A 29 -14.34 0.89 -15.63
N LYS A 30 -15.63 1.20 -15.89
CA LYS A 30 -16.22 2.51 -15.61
C LYS A 30 -16.28 2.84 -14.11
N ALA A 31 -16.49 1.85 -13.24
CA ALA A 31 -16.51 2.10 -11.80
C ALA A 31 -15.12 2.45 -11.27
N THR A 32 -14.07 1.83 -11.81
CA THR A 32 -12.68 2.20 -11.51
C THR A 32 -12.37 3.64 -11.97
N GLU A 33 -12.80 4.04 -13.16
CA GLU A 33 -12.64 5.42 -13.65
C GLU A 33 -13.39 6.42 -12.76
N ASP A 34 -14.64 6.14 -12.42
CA ASP A 34 -15.47 7.04 -11.61
C ASP A 34 -14.90 7.18 -10.18
N ALA A 35 -14.37 6.10 -9.61
CA ALA A 35 -13.68 6.13 -8.32
C ALA A 35 -12.40 6.95 -8.40
N ALA A 36 -11.58 6.77 -9.45
CA ALA A 36 -10.38 7.57 -9.67
C ALA A 36 -10.72 9.07 -9.75
N ASN A 37 -11.78 9.44 -10.47
CA ASN A 37 -12.26 10.81 -10.55
C ASN A 37 -12.70 11.38 -9.19
N LEU A 38 -13.28 10.55 -8.31
CA LEU A 38 -13.60 10.97 -6.94
C LEU A 38 -12.33 11.15 -6.08
N VAL A 39 -11.33 10.29 -6.21
CA VAL A 39 -10.03 10.45 -5.54
C VAL A 39 -9.35 11.76 -5.98
N THR A 40 -9.40 12.09 -7.28
CA THR A 40 -8.89 13.36 -7.80
C THR A 40 -9.59 14.55 -7.14
N LYS A 41 -10.93 14.53 -7.10
CA LYS A 41 -11.72 15.60 -6.48
C LYS A 41 -11.44 15.71 -4.99
N TYR A 42 -11.36 14.58 -4.28
CA TYR A 42 -10.99 14.52 -2.87
C TYR A 42 -9.66 15.24 -2.62
N THR A 43 -8.63 14.87 -3.39
CA THR A 43 -7.26 15.39 -3.26
C THR A 43 -7.18 16.89 -3.46
N LEU A 44 -7.90 17.41 -4.47
CA LEU A 44 -7.90 18.83 -4.83
C LEU A 44 -8.86 19.67 -3.99
N SER A 45 -9.70 19.04 -3.17
CA SER A 45 -10.71 19.71 -2.36
C SER A 45 -10.22 20.11 -0.97
N GLY A 46 -10.82 21.16 -0.42
CA GLY A 46 -10.67 21.54 0.98
C GLY A 46 -11.45 20.61 1.92
N ASP A 47 -11.16 20.69 3.22
CA ASP A 47 -11.65 19.75 4.24
C ASP A 47 -13.18 19.61 4.27
N GLU A 48 -13.92 20.70 4.04
CA GLU A 48 -15.39 20.70 4.02
C GLU A 48 -16.00 19.80 2.94
N GLU A 49 -15.33 19.66 1.79
CA GLU A 49 -15.81 18.87 0.65
C GLU A 49 -15.29 17.43 0.65
N ARG A 50 -14.14 17.17 1.29
CA ARG A 50 -13.50 15.84 1.35
C ARG A 50 -14.44 14.76 1.86
N GLY A 51 -15.20 15.05 2.92
CA GLY A 51 -16.17 14.12 3.50
C GLY A 51 -17.26 13.68 2.50
N LYS A 52 -17.68 14.57 1.59
CA LYS A 52 -18.67 14.25 0.55
C LYS A 52 -18.10 13.29 -0.50
N TYR A 53 -16.85 13.46 -0.91
CA TYR A 53 -16.21 12.57 -1.88
C TYR A 53 -15.88 11.21 -1.25
N LEU A 54 -15.41 11.20 0.00
CA LEU A 54 -15.17 9.97 0.75
C LEU A 54 -16.44 9.11 0.88
N LYS A 55 -17.56 9.73 1.22
CA LYS A 55 -18.87 9.04 1.29
C LYS A 55 -19.35 8.51 -0.06
N GLN A 56 -18.99 9.16 -1.16
CA GLN A 56 -19.29 8.64 -2.49
C GLN A 56 -18.45 7.41 -2.82
N LEU A 57 -17.15 7.42 -2.49
CA LEU A 57 -16.26 6.27 -2.64
C LEU A 57 -16.73 5.07 -1.80
N GLU A 58 -17.12 5.31 -0.54
CA GLU A 58 -17.71 4.28 0.32
C GLU A 58 -18.94 3.63 -0.35
N LYS A 59 -19.87 4.44 -0.87
CA LYS A 59 -21.04 3.90 -1.61
C LYS A 59 -20.64 3.11 -2.84
N MET A 60 -19.54 3.46 -3.51
CA MET A 60 -19.06 2.69 -4.66
C MET A 60 -18.53 1.32 -4.26
N THR A 61 -17.87 1.17 -3.11
CA THR A 61 -17.41 -0.16 -2.65
C THR A 61 -18.59 -1.08 -2.31
N ALA A 62 -19.70 -0.53 -1.82
CA ALA A 62 -20.94 -1.28 -1.59
C ALA A 62 -21.65 -1.65 -2.90
N LYS A 63 -21.66 -0.74 -3.89
CA LYS A 63 -22.30 -0.97 -5.20
C LYS A 63 -21.51 -1.95 -6.08
N HIS A 64 -20.20 -2.00 -5.93
CA HIS A 64 -19.28 -2.82 -6.72
C HIS A 64 -18.43 -3.72 -5.80
N PRO A 65 -19.03 -4.67 -5.06
CA PRO A 65 -18.35 -5.36 -3.95
C PRO A 65 -17.12 -6.17 -4.37
N GLY A 66 -17.09 -6.69 -5.61
CA GLY A 66 -15.97 -7.43 -6.18
C GLY A 66 -14.94 -6.58 -6.93
N ASN A 67 -15.09 -5.25 -6.98
CA ASN A 67 -14.12 -4.38 -7.63
C ASN A 67 -13.04 -3.95 -6.63
N ASN A 68 -11.93 -4.69 -6.61
CA ASN A 68 -10.80 -4.42 -5.72
C ASN A 68 -10.09 -3.09 -6.04
N ASN A 69 -10.15 -2.57 -7.28
CA ASN A 69 -9.55 -1.28 -7.61
C ASN A 69 -10.28 -0.14 -6.89
N VAL A 70 -11.62 -0.13 -6.95
CA VAL A 70 -12.45 0.82 -6.22
C VAL A 70 -12.21 0.72 -4.72
N ARG A 71 -12.15 -0.51 -4.19
CA ARG A 71 -11.90 -0.74 -2.75
C ARG A 71 -10.51 -0.30 -2.32
N ASN A 72 -9.47 -0.54 -3.12
CA ASN A 72 -8.11 -0.08 -2.87
C ASN A 72 -8.03 1.44 -2.78
N MET A 73 -8.68 2.16 -3.70
CA MET A 73 -8.73 3.63 -3.68
C MET A 73 -9.38 4.16 -2.39
N TYR A 74 -10.48 3.56 -1.96
CA TYR A 74 -11.15 3.90 -0.72
C TYR A 74 -10.29 3.58 0.52
N ALA A 75 -9.69 2.40 0.57
CA ALA A 75 -8.79 1.97 1.65
C ALA A 75 -7.60 2.92 1.79
N ASN A 76 -6.97 3.33 0.68
CA ASN A 76 -5.82 4.21 0.68
C ASN A 76 -6.16 5.60 1.25
N ILE A 77 -7.33 6.15 0.93
CA ILE A 77 -7.77 7.42 1.53
C ILE A 77 -8.01 7.24 3.04
N LEU A 78 -8.68 6.16 3.45
CA LEU A 78 -8.90 5.88 4.88
C LEU A 78 -7.57 5.80 5.66
N ILE A 79 -6.57 5.12 5.09
CA ILE A 79 -5.24 5.00 5.69
C ILE A 79 -4.54 6.36 5.75
N ALA A 80 -4.60 7.16 4.68
CA ALA A 80 -4.03 8.51 4.65
C ALA A 80 -4.67 9.46 5.68
N GLU A 81 -5.98 9.32 5.91
CA GLU A 81 -6.73 10.04 6.96
C GLU A 81 -6.60 9.41 8.35
N ARG A 82 -5.68 8.44 8.52
CA ARG A 82 -5.42 7.71 9.78
C ARG A 82 -6.63 6.96 10.34
N ASN A 83 -7.65 6.72 9.51
CA ASN A 83 -8.76 5.84 9.84
C ASN A 83 -8.36 4.37 9.61
N TYR A 84 -7.34 3.94 10.36
CA TYR A 84 -6.74 2.62 10.24
C TYR A 84 -7.72 1.47 10.47
N PRO A 85 -8.67 1.52 11.43
CA PRO A 85 -9.63 0.44 11.60
C PRO A 85 -10.49 0.19 10.35
N MET A 86 -10.99 1.24 9.72
CA MET A 86 -11.76 1.09 8.48
C MET A 86 -10.87 0.71 7.30
N GLY A 87 -9.65 1.27 7.20
CA GLY A 87 -8.68 0.86 6.17
C GLY A 87 -8.33 -0.63 6.25
N LEU A 88 -8.14 -1.14 7.46
CA LEU A 88 -7.88 -2.55 7.73
C LEU A 88 -9.05 -3.45 7.31
N GLU A 89 -10.28 -3.06 7.61
CA GLU A 89 -11.47 -3.79 7.16
C GLU A 89 -11.50 -3.93 5.63
N GLN A 90 -11.19 -2.85 4.91
CA GLN A 90 -11.14 -2.89 3.46
C GLN A 90 -10.03 -3.81 2.94
N LEU A 91 -8.82 -3.75 3.52
CA LEU A 91 -7.72 -4.63 3.11
C LEU A 91 -8.01 -6.11 3.40
N LYS A 92 -8.63 -6.43 4.54
CA LYS A 92 -9.08 -7.81 4.85
C LYS A 92 -10.03 -8.36 3.79
N ILE A 93 -10.91 -7.52 3.24
CA ILE A 93 -11.79 -7.90 2.13
C ILE A 93 -11.00 -8.11 0.84
N ILE A 94 -10.09 -7.19 0.50
CA ILE A 94 -9.27 -7.25 -0.72
C ILE A 94 -8.42 -8.53 -0.75
N ASN A 95 -7.79 -8.85 0.37
CA ASN A 95 -6.82 -9.93 0.50
C ASN A 95 -7.41 -11.29 0.83
N LYS A 96 -8.75 -11.40 0.98
CA LYS A 96 -9.41 -12.62 1.45
C LYS A 96 -9.13 -13.84 0.55
N ASP A 97 -9.25 -13.67 -0.77
CA ASP A 97 -9.23 -14.78 -1.72
C ASP A 97 -7.95 -14.84 -2.57
N ASN A 98 -7.27 -13.71 -2.78
CA ASN A 98 -6.04 -13.63 -3.60
C ASN A 98 -5.10 -12.54 -3.06
N PRO A 99 -4.49 -12.76 -1.89
CA PRO A 99 -3.64 -11.76 -1.26
C PRO A 99 -2.42 -11.47 -2.16
N LYS A 100 -2.15 -10.17 -2.38
CA LYS A 100 -0.90 -9.74 -3.00
C LYS A 100 0.14 -9.46 -1.93
N PRO A 101 1.41 -9.87 -2.07
CA PRO A 101 2.40 -9.77 -1.00
C PRO A 101 2.47 -8.38 -0.35
N GLY A 102 2.61 -7.31 -1.15
CA GLY A 102 2.65 -5.93 -0.64
C GLY A 102 1.33 -5.47 -0.01
N SER A 103 0.17 -5.81 -0.58
CA SER A 103 -1.13 -5.46 0.01
C SER A 103 -1.35 -6.17 1.34
N LYS A 104 -0.94 -7.44 1.45
CA LYS A 104 -1.00 -8.21 2.68
C LYS A 104 -0.02 -7.70 3.74
N LEU A 105 1.16 -7.23 3.33
CA LEU A 105 2.11 -6.55 4.22
C LEU A 105 1.46 -5.34 4.89
N THR A 106 0.82 -4.46 4.11
CA THR A 106 0.09 -3.29 4.63
C THR A 106 -1.05 -3.69 5.58
N GLU A 107 -1.77 -4.77 5.27
CA GLU A 107 -2.80 -5.32 6.18
C GLU A 107 -2.19 -5.73 7.53
N CYS A 108 -1.07 -6.46 7.52
CA CYS A 108 -0.42 -6.88 8.76
C CYS A 108 0.11 -5.69 9.59
N MET A 109 0.66 -4.66 8.92
CA MET A 109 1.09 -3.42 9.59
C MET A 109 -0.08 -2.66 10.22
N LEU A 110 -1.23 -2.62 9.54
CA LEU A 110 -2.44 -2.02 10.09
C LEU A 110 -3.00 -2.83 11.25
N MET A 111 -3.01 -4.17 11.17
CA MET A 111 -3.38 -5.03 12.29
C MET A 111 -2.57 -4.67 13.53
N GLU A 112 -1.25 -4.57 13.39
CA GLU A 112 -0.38 -4.20 14.49
C GLU A 112 -0.68 -2.79 15.03
N LYS A 113 -0.83 -1.81 14.12
CA LYS A 113 -1.11 -0.42 14.50
C LYS A 113 -2.47 -0.24 15.17
N THR A 114 -3.43 -1.13 14.91
CA THR A 114 -4.74 -1.18 15.59
C THR A 114 -4.77 -2.10 16.81
N GLY A 115 -3.63 -2.70 17.19
CA GLY A 115 -3.50 -3.56 18.37
C GLY A 115 -3.93 -5.01 18.16
N GLU A 116 -4.19 -5.44 16.93
CA GLU A 116 -4.39 -6.84 16.57
C GLU A 116 -3.06 -7.61 16.49
N SER A 117 -3.08 -8.91 16.79
CA SER A 117 -1.89 -9.76 16.70
C SER A 117 -1.46 -9.98 15.24
N ALA A 118 -0.30 -9.42 14.86
CA ALA A 118 0.21 -9.45 13.48
C ALA A 118 1.34 -10.47 13.21
N GLY A 119 1.92 -11.12 14.23
CA GLY A 119 3.10 -11.99 14.05
C GLY A 119 2.93 -13.10 13.02
N GLY A 120 1.85 -13.89 13.11
CA GLY A 120 1.52 -14.92 12.11
C GLY A 120 1.14 -14.34 10.74
N CYS A 121 0.61 -13.11 10.70
CA CYS A 121 0.30 -12.41 9.45
C CYS A 121 1.58 -12.15 8.65
N TYR A 122 2.63 -11.59 9.29
CA TYR A 122 3.90 -11.32 8.61
C TYR A 122 4.60 -12.60 8.11
N GLN A 123 4.51 -13.70 8.85
CA GLN A 123 5.02 -14.99 8.39
C GLN A 123 4.34 -15.44 7.09
N GLY A 124 3.02 -15.29 7.01
CA GLY A 124 2.27 -15.55 5.78
C GLY A 124 2.68 -14.62 4.62
N VAL A 125 3.00 -13.36 4.90
CA VAL A 125 3.49 -12.42 3.87
C VAL A 125 4.84 -12.86 3.32
N VAL A 126 5.77 -13.31 4.16
CA VAL A 126 7.06 -13.85 3.71
C VAL A 126 6.85 -15.00 2.73
N SER A 127 5.95 -15.95 3.05
CA SER A 127 5.62 -17.06 2.14
C SER A 127 5.07 -16.56 0.80
N LEU A 128 4.19 -15.55 0.81
CA LEU A 128 3.65 -14.97 -0.44
C LEU A 128 4.75 -14.35 -1.33
N PHE A 129 5.73 -13.66 -0.74
CA PHE A 129 6.87 -13.10 -1.49
C PHE A 129 7.78 -14.21 -2.07
N GLU A 130 8.03 -15.26 -1.30
CA GLU A 130 8.84 -16.41 -1.73
C GLU A 130 8.15 -17.17 -2.87
N GLU A 131 6.83 -17.40 -2.78
CA GLU A 131 6.01 -18.03 -3.82
C GLU A 131 5.94 -17.19 -5.10
N SER A 132 5.93 -15.85 -4.98
CA SER A 132 5.94 -14.95 -6.13
C SER A 132 7.35 -14.61 -6.64
N HIS A 133 8.40 -15.22 -6.08
CA HIS A 133 9.81 -14.97 -6.39
C HIS A 133 10.17 -13.47 -6.41
N THR A 134 9.59 -12.71 -5.50
CA THR A 134 9.76 -11.26 -5.41
C THR A 134 10.68 -10.92 -4.25
N GLU A 135 11.92 -10.50 -4.58
CA GLU A 135 12.95 -10.11 -3.63
C GLU A 135 13.21 -8.59 -3.74
N ASP A 136 12.27 -7.80 -3.24
CA ASP A 136 12.35 -6.35 -3.12
C ASP A 136 12.49 -5.89 -1.66
N ASP A 137 12.47 -4.59 -1.44
CA ASP A 137 12.51 -3.98 -0.12
C ASP A 137 11.33 -4.38 0.78
N ASN A 138 10.12 -4.55 0.21
CA ASN A 138 8.96 -5.04 0.96
C ASN A 138 9.15 -6.47 1.47
N TYR A 139 9.81 -7.33 0.69
CA TYR A 139 10.21 -8.66 1.18
C TYR A 139 11.16 -8.56 2.38
N ILE A 140 12.16 -7.68 2.32
CA ILE A 140 13.08 -7.45 3.44
C ILE A 140 12.34 -6.93 4.69
N ILE A 141 11.39 -6.00 4.51
CA ILE A 141 10.53 -5.51 5.59
C ILE A 141 9.68 -6.65 6.18
N ALA A 142 9.10 -7.53 5.35
CA ALA A 142 8.33 -8.68 5.82
C ALA A 142 9.20 -9.66 6.63
N LEU A 143 10.45 -9.91 6.21
CA LEU A 143 11.41 -10.72 6.96
C LEU A 143 11.72 -10.09 8.33
N TYR A 144 11.98 -8.78 8.38
CA TYR A 144 12.21 -8.05 9.62
C TYR A 144 11.01 -8.15 10.57
N LEU A 145 9.81 -7.82 10.07
CA LEU A 145 8.61 -7.74 10.89
C LEU A 145 8.11 -9.11 11.37
N SER A 146 8.46 -10.19 10.68
CA SER A 146 8.19 -11.56 11.12
C SER A 146 9.24 -12.14 12.06
N GLY A 147 10.36 -11.45 12.29
CA GLY A 147 11.50 -11.99 13.04
C GLY A 147 12.17 -13.17 12.31
N ASN A 148 12.12 -13.19 10.98
CA ASN A 148 12.63 -14.31 10.18
C ASN A 148 14.17 -14.33 10.21
N PRO A 149 14.81 -15.50 10.43
CA PRO A 149 16.28 -15.61 10.50
C PRO A 149 17.01 -15.25 9.20
N LYS A 150 16.31 -15.22 8.05
CA LYS A 150 16.89 -14.81 6.76
C LYS A 150 17.12 -13.30 6.65
N PHE A 151 16.53 -12.49 7.54
CA PHE A 151 16.51 -11.03 7.44
C PHE A 151 17.89 -10.42 7.20
N GLU A 152 18.86 -10.68 8.08
CA GLU A 152 20.19 -10.05 7.98
C GLU A 152 20.92 -10.43 6.68
N ALA A 153 20.80 -11.68 6.24
CA ALA A 153 21.45 -12.15 5.02
C ALA A 153 20.84 -11.50 3.77
N GLU A 154 19.50 -11.47 3.67
CA GLU A 154 18.82 -10.87 2.50
C GLU A 154 18.91 -9.35 2.50
N LYS A 155 18.89 -8.70 3.68
CA LYS A 155 19.14 -7.26 3.81
C LYS A 155 20.50 -6.88 3.24
N ASN A 156 21.57 -7.56 3.65
CA ASN A 156 22.92 -7.28 3.17
C ASN A 156 23.04 -7.50 1.65
N LYS A 157 22.47 -8.61 1.14
CA LYS A 157 22.41 -8.88 -0.31
C LYS A 157 21.70 -7.76 -1.08
N LEU A 158 20.59 -7.23 -0.55
CA LEU A 158 19.88 -6.11 -1.19
C LEU A 158 20.69 -4.80 -1.11
N MET A 159 21.31 -4.50 0.03
CA MET A 159 22.16 -3.31 0.20
C MET A 159 23.35 -3.30 -0.76
N ASP A 160 23.98 -4.46 -0.98
CA ASP A 160 25.13 -4.62 -1.88
C ASP A 160 24.75 -4.64 -3.37
N SER A 161 23.46 -4.81 -3.69
CA SER A 161 23.00 -4.90 -5.08
C SER A 161 23.06 -3.58 -5.86
N GLY A 162 23.23 -2.44 -5.16
CA GLY A 162 23.17 -1.10 -5.75
C GLY A 162 21.78 -0.69 -6.26
N ARG A 163 20.73 -1.44 -5.89
CA ARG A 163 19.34 -1.17 -6.28
C ARG A 163 18.64 -0.12 -5.41
N LEU A 164 19.17 0.16 -4.22
CA LEU A 164 18.59 1.08 -3.25
C LEU A 164 19.25 2.46 -3.29
N THR A 165 18.42 3.49 -3.18
CA THR A 165 18.80 4.86 -2.83
C THR A 165 19.25 4.93 -1.36
N GLU A 166 19.94 6.01 -0.98
CA GLU A 166 20.36 6.22 0.42
C GLU A 166 19.17 6.35 1.38
N GLU A 167 18.06 6.93 0.92
CA GLU A 167 16.82 7.03 1.71
C GLU A 167 16.23 5.63 1.97
N GLU A 168 16.15 4.79 0.96
CA GLU A 168 15.65 3.40 1.09
C GLU A 168 16.55 2.54 2.00
N LYS A 169 17.88 2.75 1.97
CA LYS A 169 18.80 2.08 2.91
C LYS A 169 18.54 2.48 4.36
N ASN A 170 18.23 3.75 4.60
CA ASN A 170 17.96 4.25 5.95
C ASN A 170 16.69 3.64 6.55
N ILE A 171 15.66 3.39 5.73
CA ILE A 171 14.41 2.75 6.17
C ILE A 171 14.68 1.37 6.78
N LEU A 172 15.61 0.59 6.22
CA LEU A 172 15.98 -0.75 6.71
C LEU A 172 16.77 -0.75 8.03
N SER A 173 17.05 0.42 8.58
CA SER A 173 17.75 0.61 9.87
C SER A 173 16.84 1.21 10.95
N LEU A 174 15.58 1.51 10.62
CA LEU A 174 14.59 2.00 11.57
C LEU A 174 14.21 0.92 12.58
N SER A 175 13.82 1.34 13.78
CA SER A 175 13.10 0.45 14.69
C SER A 175 11.76 0.04 14.10
N ARG A 176 11.17 -1.05 14.62
CA ARG A 176 9.85 -1.55 14.21
C ARG A 176 8.77 -0.47 14.18
N ASP A 177 8.67 0.32 15.26
CA ASP A 177 7.64 1.36 15.39
C ASP A 177 7.89 2.52 14.42
N GLU A 178 9.14 2.93 14.24
CA GLU A 178 9.52 3.97 13.27
C GLU A 178 9.27 3.52 11.83
N LEU A 179 9.57 2.26 11.51
CA LEU A 179 9.33 1.67 10.19
C LEU A 179 7.84 1.66 9.88
N ILE A 180 7.01 1.08 10.77
CA ILE A 180 5.55 1.06 10.59
C ILE A 180 5.00 2.50 10.54
N GLY A 181 5.52 3.41 11.36
CA GLY A 181 5.17 4.83 11.35
C GLY A 181 5.53 5.57 10.06
N SER A 182 6.64 5.20 9.41
CA SER A 182 7.04 5.78 8.12
C SER A 182 6.17 5.30 6.95
N VAL A 183 5.63 4.08 7.05
CA VAL A 183 4.76 3.48 6.02
C VAL A 183 3.30 3.89 6.24
N LEU A 184 2.86 3.97 7.49
CA LEU A 184 1.51 4.35 7.90
C LEU A 184 1.57 5.67 8.69
N PRO A 185 1.50 6.84 8.03
CA PRO A 185 1.70 8.14 8.68
C PRO A 185 0.63 8.49 9.70
#